data_AF-A0A1J1AAD4-F1
#
_entry.id   AF-A0A1J1AAD4-F1
#
_cell.length_a   1.000
_cell.length_b   1.000
_cell.length_c   1.000
_cell.angle_alpha   90.00
_cell.angle_beta   90.00
_cell.angle_gamma   90.00
#
_symmetry.space_group_name_H-M   'P 1'
#
loop_
_entity.id
_entity.type
_entity.pdbx_description
1 polymer ?
#
loop_
_entity_poly.entity_id
_entity_poly.type
_entity_poly.pdbx_seq_one_letter_code
_entity_poly.pdbx_strand_id
1 'polypeptide(L)' 'MKSLQLLLYNALVGLVILILANVIGLGVEISILTLLICAVLGVPGAVIVIILALLDVAFMATLVPTLPF' A
#
# COMPACT_ATOMS: atom_id res chain seq x y z
N MET A 1 21.30 8.70 -14.03
CA MET A 1 20.82 8.13 -12.75
C MET A 1 19.54 8.83 -12.25
N LYS A 2 18.57 9.19 -13.11
CA LYS A 2 17.35 9.92 -12.69
C LYS A 2 16.13 9.00 -12.43
N SER A 3 16.07 7.85 -13.11
CA SER A 3 14.94 6.90 -12.98
C SER A 3 14.84 6.28 -11.58
N LEU A 4 15.97 5.92 -10.99
CA LEU A 4 16.03 5.34 -9.64
C LEU A 4 15.56 6.33 -8.55
N GLN A 5 15.93 7.61 -8.70
CA GLN A 5 15.49 8.66 -7.78
C GLN A 5 13.98 8.91 -7.87
N LEU A 6 13.42 8.82 -9.08
CA LEU A 6 11.99 8.99 -9.31
C LEU A 6 11.18 7.84 -8.69
N LEU A 7 11.66 6.61 -8.83
CA LEU A 7 11.04 5.42 -8.25
C LEU A 7 11.08 5.45 -6.71
N LEU A 8 12.21 5.90 -6.13
CA LEU A 8 12.35 6.09 -4.69
C LEU A 8 11.40 7.17 -4.16
N TYR A 9 11.24 8.29 -4.87
CA TYR A 9 10.32 9.35 -4.47
C TYR A 9 8.86 8.88 -4.52
N ASN A 10 8.47 8.19 -5.60
CA ASN A 10 7.11 7.63 -5.72
C ASN A 10 6.80 6.60 -4.62
N ALA A 11 7.76 5.71 -4.34
CA ALA A 11 7.63 4.72 -3.28
C ALA A 11 7.51 5.38 -1.90
N LEU A 12 8.31 6.41 -1.64
CA LEU A 12 8.30 7.14 -0.37
C LEU A 12 6.97 7.90 -0.18
N VAL A 13 6.49 8.60 -1.20
CA VAL A 13 5.21 9.32 -1.14
C VAL A 13 4.06 8.33 -0.94
N GLY A 14 4.05 7.20 -1.67
CA GLY A 14 3.04 6.16 -1.48
C GLY A 14 3.10 5.50 -0.09
N LEU A 15 4.30 5.26 0.44
CA LEU A 15 4.49 4.76 1.80
C LEU A 15 3.91 5.73 2.83
N VAL A 16 4.19 7.03 2.70
CA VAL A 16 3.63 8.06 3.60
C VAL A 16 2.11 8.06 3.56
N ILE A 17 1.51 7.93 2.37
CA ILE A 17 0.05 7.86 2.20
C ILE A 17 -0.53 6.59 2.84
N LEU A 18 0.09 5.42 2.64
CA LEU A 18 -0.35 4.16 3.23
C LEU A 18 -0.25 4.18 4.76
N ILE A 19 0.82 4.77 5.30
CA ILE A 19 0.98 4.97 6.75
C ILE A 19 -0.13 5.87 7.29
N LEU A 20 -0.38 7.02 6.64
CA LEU A 20 -1.48 7.91 7.01
C LEU A 20 -2.83 7.19 6.99
N ALA A 21 -3.07 6.35 5.97
CA ALA A 21 -4.29 5.56 5.90
C ALA A 21 -4.40 4.57 7.06
N ASN A 22 -3.31 3.89 7.41
CA ASN A 22 -3.27 2.97 8.53
C ASN A 22 -3.49 3.69 9.88
N VAL A 23 -2.93 4.90 10.06
CA VAL A 23 -3.14 5.75 11.25
C VAL A 23 -4.61 6.17 11.41
N ILE A 24 -5.33 6.39 10.30
CA ILE A 24 -6.76 6.70 10.30
C ILE A 24 -7.61 5.43 10.60
N GLY A 25 -6.99 4.25 10.66
CA GLY A 25 -7.67 2.99 10.93
C GLY A 25 -8.26 2.33 9.68
N LEU A 26 -7.78 2.69 8.48
CA LEU A 26 -8.23 2.07 7.21
C LEU A 26 -7.75 0.63 7.01
N GLY A 27 -6.97 0.08 7.95
CA GLY A 27 -6.60 -1.34 7.95
C GLY A 27 -5.74 -1.80 6.77
N VAL A 28 -5.08 -0.86 6.08
CA VAL A 28 -4.27 -1.15 4.89
C VAL A 28 -2.98 -1.91 5.27
N GLU A 29 -2.75 -3.04 4.64
CA GLU A 29 -1.54 -3.86 4.77
C GLU A 29 -0.37 -3.15 4.09
N ILE A 30 0.65 -2.79 4.88
CA ILE A 30 1.91 -2.27 4.36
C ILE A 30 2.82 -3.45 4.02
N SER A 31 2.86 -3.84 2.74
CA SER A 31 3.65 -4.96 2.23
C SER A 31 4.57 -4.53 1.08
N ILE A 32 5.59 -5.34 0.78
CA ILE A 32 6.48 -5.15 -0.39
C ILE A 32 5.64 -4.94 -1.67
N LEU A 33 4.53 -5.66 -1.83
CA LEU A 33 3.66 -5.53 -2.99
C LEU A 33 3.01 -4.15 -3.07
N THR A 34 2.41 -3.65 -1.99
CA THR A 34 1.80 -2.30 -1.95
C THR A 34 2.83 -1.20 -2.21
N LEU A 35 4.05 -1.36 -1.71
CA LEU A 35 5.15 -0.43 -1.94
C LEU A 35 5.65 -0.48 -3.39
N LEU A 36 5.68 -1.66 -4.00
CA LEU A 36 6.05 -1.81 -5.40
C LEU A 36 4.99 -1.19 -6.33
N ILE A 37 3.70 -1.40 -6.02
CA ILE A 37 2.58 -0.75 -6.73
C ILE A 37 2.70 0.77 -6.62
N CYS A 38 2.96 1.29 -5.40
CA CYS A 38 3.21 2.71 -5.19
C CYS A 38 4.50 3.21 -5.85
N ALA A 39 5.55 2.40 -5.97
CA ALA A 39 6.78 2.80 -6.64
C ALA A 39 6.58 2.98 -8.15
N VAL A 40 5.82 2.06 -8.76
CA VAL A 40 5.55 2.04 -10.21
C VAL A 40 4.48 3.06 -10.61
N LEU A 41 3.35 3.08 -9.91
CA LEU A 41 2.24 4.01 -10.21
C LEU A 41 2.35 5.34 -9.47
N GLY A 42 3.03 5.41 -8.33
CA GLY A 42 3.11 6.61 -7.50
C GLY A 42 1.88 6.81 -6.61
N VAL A 43 1.53 8.08 -6.44
CA VAL A 43 0.31 8.54 -5.77
C VAL A 43 -0.96 7.82 -6.28
N PRO A 44 -1.23 7.66 -7.59
CA PRO A 44 -2.43 6.96 -8.04
C PRO A 44 -2.41 5.47 -7.65
N GLY A 45 -1.23 4.86 -7.46
CA GLY A 45 -1.12 3.50 -6.92
C GLY A 45 -1.62 3.41 -5.48
N ALA A 46 -1.22 4.37 -4.63
CA ALA A 46 -1.67 4.42 -3.24
C ALA A 46 -3.19 4.58 -3.13
N VAL A 47 -3.79 5.42 -4.00
CA VAL A 47 -5.25 5.61 -4.06
C VAL A 47 -5.96 4.30 -4.38
N ILE A 48 -5.48 3.53 -5.36
CA ILE A 48 -6.06 2.22 -5.73
C ILE A 48 -5.95 1.24 -4.57
N VAL A 49 -4.80 1.16 -3.90
CA VAL A 49 -4.59 0.25 -2.76
C VAL A 49 -5.55 0.61 -1.62
N ILE A 50 -5.73 1.90 -1.31
CA ILE A 50 -6.68 2.35 -0.28
C ILE A 50 -8.12 2.01 -0.67
N ILE A 51 -8.50 2.21 -1.93
CA ILE A 51 -9.85 1.85 -2.40
C ILE A 51 -10.09 0.34 -2.29
N LEU A 52 -9.11 -0.48 -2.69
CA LEU A 52 -9.23 -1.93 -2.60
C LEU A 52 -9.29 -2.43 -1.15
N ALA A 53 -8.56 -1.78 -0.24
CA ALA A 53 -8.65 -2.04 1.19
C ALA A 53 -10.01 -1.60 1.77
N LEU A 54 -10.53 -0.45 1.35
CA LEU A 54 -11.87 0.03 1.75
C LEU A 54 -13.01 -0.88 1.27
N LEU A 55 -12.85 -1.51 0.10
CA LEU A 55 -13.82 -2.44 -0.47
C LEU A 55 -13.70 -3.87 0.08
N ASP A 56 -12.76 -4.12 1.00
CA ASP A 56 -12.47 -5.47 1.54
C ASP A 56 -12.08 -6.48 0.44
N VAL A 57 -11.46 -5.99 -0.64
CA VAL A 57 -11.10 -6.80 -1.82
C VAL A 57 -9.64 -7.26 -1.75
N ALA A 58 -8.73 -6.40 -1.28
CA ALA A 58 -7.30 -6.70 -1.21
C ALA A 58 -6.56 -5.78 -0.24
N PHE A 59 -5.37 -6.20 0.18
CA PHE A 59 -4.45 -5.41 1.03
C PHE A 59 -5.05 -4.98 2.36
N MET A 60 -5.95 -5.80 2.92
CA MET A 60 -6.36 -5.66 4.31
C MET A 60 -5.43 -6.48 5.18
N ALA A 61 -5.06 -5.92 6.33
CA ALA A 61 -4.36 -6.62 7.40
C ALA A 61 -5.27 -7.67 8.09
N THR A 62 -6.15 -8.32 7.33
CA THR A 62 -6.93 -9.46 7.78
C THR A 62 -5.93 -10.59 8.00
N LEU A 63 -5.72 -10.83 9.28
CA LEU A 63 -4.96 -11.88 9.91
C LEU A 63 -4.85 -13.11 9.02
N VAL A 64 -3.60 -13.57 8.86
CA VAL A 64 -3.19 -14.98 8.80
C VAL A 64 -4.38 -15.92 8.63
N PRO A 65 -4.43 -16.78 7.59
CA PRO A 65 -5.30 -17.94 7.66
C PRO A 65 -4.85 -18.76 8.88
N THR A 66 -5.40 -18.45 10.05
CA THR A 66 -5.50 -19.36 11.16
C THR A 66 -6.43 -20.41 10.59
N LEU A 67 -5.86 -21.41 9.95
CA LEU A 67 -6.48 -22.70 9.77
C LEU A 67 -6.60 -23.25 11.20
N PRO A 68 -7.77 -23.25 11.87
CA PRO A 68 -8.10 -24.44 12.60
C PRO A 68 -8.26 -25.56 11.57
N PHE A 69 -7.90 -26.79 11.96
CA PHE A 69 -7.95 -28.05 11.20
C PHE A 69 -6.94 -28.21 10.04
#